data_AF-A0A353EFD5-F1
#
_entry.id   AF-A0A353EFD5-F1
#
_cell.length_a   1.000
_cell.length_b   1.000
_cell.length_c   1.000
_cell.angle_alpha   90.00
_cell.angle_beta   90.00
_cell.angle_gamma   90.00
#
_symmetry.space_group_name_H-M   'P 1'
#
loop_
_entity.id
_entity.type
_entity.pdbx_description
1 polymer ?
#
loop_
_entity_poly.entity_id
_entity_poly.type
_entity_poly.pdbx_seq_one_letter_code
_entity_poly.pdbx_strand_id
1 'polypeptide(L)'
;MQTSSYETQINHDEKLKHLKKLTAELQRVAEGSHQEQQTSFKLKQIVEELIPAELFNQLQWITDLGQEHGFAIRFDGPQYKKSTPSDNKVVIFRAEMDGIPTIDKQACVKHLCGHDLHMMWASEAFARTVQVLS
;
A
#
# COMPACT_ATOMS: atom_id res chain seq x y z
N MET A 1 -17.44 -9.50 25.39
CA MET A 1 -18.18 -8.34 24.86
C MET A 1 -18.47 -8.63 23.39
N GLN A 2 -19.73 -8.82 23.02
CA GLN A 2 -20.14 -8.96 21.62
C GLN A 2 -20.33 -7.54 21.08
N THR A 3 -19.46 -7.10 20.18
CA THR A 3 -19.71 -5.90 19.37
C THR A 3 -20.96 -6.15 18.52
N SER A 4 -21.88 -5.19 18.56
CA SER A 4 -23.13 -5.25 17.81
C SER A 4 -22.81 -5.29 16.31
N SER A 5 -23.57 -6.06 15.53
CA SER A 5 -23.44 -6.15 14.07
C SER A 5 -23.49 -4.78 13.38
N TYR A 6 -24.18 -3.81 14.00
CA TYR A 6 -24.31 -2.44 13.53
C TYR A 6 -23.03 -1.60 13.69
N GLU A 7 -22.29 -1.75 14.80
CA GLU A 7 -21.00 -1.08 15.01
C GLU A 7 -19.94 -1.61 14.04
N THR A 8 -20.04 -2.90 13.68
CA THR A 8 -19.14 -3.54 12.72
C THR A 8 -19.40 -3.03 11.30
N GLN A 9 -20.65 -2.71 10.97
CA GLN A 9 -21.06 -2.20 9.67
C GLN A 9 -20.73 -0.72 9.47
N ILE A 10 -20.90 0.13 10.49
CA ILE A 10 -20.46 1.55 10.47
C ILE A 10 -18.95 1.65 10.26
N ASN A 11 -18.17 0.78 10.94
CA ASN A 11 -16.71 0.77 10.81
C ASN A 11 -16.27 0.34 9.39
N HIS A 12 -17.00 -0.59 8.77
CA HIS A 12 -16.77 -1.00 7.39
C HIS A 12 -17.02 0.13 6.37
N ASP A 13 -18.12 0.89 6.53
CA ASP A 13 -18.48 1.95 5.60
C ASP A 13 -17.52 3.15 5.69
N GLU A 14 -17.11 3.55 6.89
CA GLU A 14 -16.10 4.59 7.08
C GLU A 14 -14.75 4.17 6.50
N LYS A 15 -14.37 2.90 6.67
CA LYS A 15 -13.16 2.35 6.05
C LYS A 15 -13.23 2.37 4.51
N LEU A 16 -14.38 2.02 3.95
CA LEU A 16 -14.59 2.06 2.50
C LEU A 16 -14.53 3.50 1.95
N LYS A 17 -15.12 4.47 2.66
CA LYS A 17 -15.02 5.89 2.30
C LYS A 17 -13.58 6.37 2.33
N HIS A 18 -12.82 5.98 3.35
CA HIS A 18 -11.42 6.33 3.47
C HIS A 18 -10.58 5.75 2.33
N LEU A 19 -10.71 4.45 2.03
CA LEU A 19 -10.01 3.81 0.92
C LEU A 19 -10.34 4.44 -0.44
N LYS A 20 -11.61 4.81 -0.69
CA LYS A 20 -12.03 5.55 -1.89
C LYS A 20 -11.35 6.91 -1.99
N LYS A 21 -11.22 7.63 -0.87
CA LYS A 21 -10.50 8.92 -0.83
C LYS A 21 -9.03 8.73 -1.22
N LEU A 22 -8.34 7.75 -0.63
CA LEU A 22 -6.93 7.47 -0.92
C LEU A 22 -6.71 7.03 -2.38
N THR A 23 -7.60 6.18 -2.90
CA THR A 23 -7.59 5.77 -4.33
C THR A 23 -7.70 6.99 -5.24
N ALA A 24 -8.62 7.92 -4.93
CA ALA A 24 -8.80 9.14 -5.71
C ALA A 24 -7.59 10.08 -5.63
N GLU A 25 -6.85 10.07 -4.52
CA GLU A 25 -5.60 10.82 -4.39
C GLU A 25 -4.49 10.22 -5.25
N LEU A 26 -4.34 8.88 -5.31
CA LEU A 26 -3.41 8.21 -6.23
C LEU A 26 -3.75 8.53 -7.69
N GLN A 27 -5.03 8.54 -8.04
CA GLN A 27 -5.46 8.85 -9.41
C GLN A 27 -5.07 10.27 -9.87
N ARG A 28 -4.88 11.22 -8.94
CA ARG A 28 -4.49 12.60 -9.27
C ARG A 28 -3.00 12.76 -9.56
N VAL A 29 -2.18 11.83 -9.07
CA VAL A 29 -0.72 11.85 -9.24
C VAL A 29 -0.24 10.79 -10.24
N ALA A 30 -1.16 10.16 -10.98
CA ALA A 30 -0.83 9.13 -11.96
C ALA A 30 0.22 9.62 -12.96
N GLU A 31 1.28 8.82 -13.12
CA GLU A 31 2.44 9.12 -13.96
C GLU A 31 2.65 8.04 -15.00
N GLY A 32 3.34 8.37 -16.10
CA GLY A 32 3.62 7.40 -17.15
C GLY A 32 4.65 6.37 -16.70
N SER A 33 4.78 5.30 -17.49
CA SER A 33 5.77 4.25 -17.27
C SER A 33 7.18 4.83 -17.06
N HIS A 34 7.86 4.39 -16.00
CA HIS A 34 9.20 4.83 -15.55
C HIS A 34 9.30 6.28 -15.05
N GLN A 35 8.17 6.96 -14.84
CA GLN A 35 8.10 8.33 -14.34
C GLN A 35 7.36 8.42 -13.01
N GLU A 36 7.09 7.30 -12.33
CA GLU A 36 6.16 7.15 -11.20
C GLU A 36 6.71 7.67 -9.86
N GLN A 37 7.54 8.71 -9.89
CA GLN A 37 8.17 9.23 -8.68
C GLN A 37 7.14 9.84 -7.72
N GLN A 38 6.22 10.69 -8.21
CA GLN A 38 5.20 11.29 -7.34
C GLN A 38 4.18 10.25 -6.87
N THR A 39 3.82 9.31 -7.73
CA THR A 39 2.93 8.19 -7.43
C THR A 39 3.53 7.32 -6.33
N SER A 40 4.83 7.00 -6.44
CA SER A 40 5.54 6.21 -5.45
C SER A 40 5.64 6.94 -4.10
N PHE A 41 5.96 8.24 -4.08
CA PHE A 41 5.95 9.04 -2.85
C PHE A 41 4.55 9.10 -2.20
N LYS A 42 3.50 9.26 -3.00
CA LYS A 42 2.13 9.30 -2.48
C LYS A 42 1.70 7.95 -1.92
N LEU A 43 2.02 6.85 -2.62
CA LEU A 43 1.75 5.50 -2.14
C LEU A 43 2.49 5.21 -0.84
N LYS A 44 3.74 5.66 -0.73
CA LYS A 44 4.51 5.62 0.51
C LYS A 44 3.71 6.26 1.66
N GLN A 45 3.30 7.53 1.53
CA GLN A 45 2.54 8.25 2.56
C GLN A 45 1.26 7.50 2.97
N ILE A 46 0.55 6.93 1.99
CA ILE A 46 -0.65 6.12 2.24
C ILE A 46 -0.33 4.91 3.13
N VAL A 47 0.76 4.20 2.87
CA VAL A 47 1.14 3.05 3.73
C VAL A 47 1.51 3.51 5.14
N GLU A 48 2.13 4.68 5.30
CA GLU A 48 2.40 5.25 6.63
C GLU A 48 1.10 5.57 7.38
N GLU A 49 0.06 6.04 6.70
CA GLU A 49 -1.25 6.31 7.29
C GLU A 49 -2.01 5.04 7.71
N LEU A 50 -1.79 3.91 7.02
CA LEU A 50 -2.50 2.65 7.28
C LEU A 50 -1.87 1.80 8.39
N ILE A 51 -0.62 2.05 8.75
CA ILE A 51 0.12 1.28 9.75
C ILE A 51 0.15 2.05 11.08
N PRO A 52 -0.12 1.41 12.24
CA PRO A 52 0.03 2.06 13.54
C PRO A 52 1.42 2.70 13.72
N ALA A 53 1.46 3.92 14.26
CA ALA A 53 2.69 4.70 14.39
C ALA A 53 3.78 3.97 15.18
N GLU A 54 3.40 3.11 16.13
CA GLU A 54 4.31 2.31 16.95
C GLU A 54 5.06 1.24 16.14
N LEU A 55 4.42 0.72 15.09
CA LEU A 55 5.00 -0.29 14.20
C LEU A 55 5.82 0.34 13.08
N PHE A 56 5.62 1.63 12.83
CA PHE A 56 6.35 2.37 11.79
C PHE A 56 7.88 2.31 11.97
N ASN A 57 8.36 2.36 13.22
CA ASN A 57 9.79 2.28 13.53
C ASN A 57 10.43 0.92 13.17
N GLN A 58 9.62 -0.11 12.93
CA GLN A 58 10.08 -1.44 12.51
C GLN A 58 10.09 -1.61 10.99
N LEU A 59 9.56 -0.63 10.25
CA LEU A 59 9.55 -0.65 8.79
C LEU A 59 10.89 -0.21 8.22
N GLN A 60 11.39 -0.98 7.26
CA GLN A 60 12.57 -0.62 6.49
C GLN A 60 12.15 -0.19 5.08
N TRP A 61 12.57 1.02 4.70
CA TRP A 61 12.41 1.54 3.35
C TRP A 61 13.60 1.13 2.50
N ILE A 62 13.32 0.50 1.36
CA ILE A 62 14.33 0.09 0.39
C ILE A 62 13.97 0.75 -0.94
N THR A 63 14.94 1.46 -1.53
CA THR A 63 14.82 1.99 -2.89
C THR A 63 15.39 0.96 -3.87
N ASP A 64 14.72 0.77 -5.01
CA ASP A 64 15.14 -0.20 -6.01
C ASP A 64 16.20 0.39 -6.95
N LEU A 65 17.33 -0.30 -7.12
CA LEU A 65 18.36 -0.11 -8.15
C LEU A 65 18.78 1.33 -8.51
N GLY A 66 18.72 2.27 -7.56
CA GLY A 66 19.14 3.66 -7.77
C GLY A 66 18.18 4.50 -8.62
N GLN A 67 16.95 4.04 -8.86
CA GLN A 67 15.92 4.81 -9.53
C GLN A 67 14.73 5.08 -8.60
N GLU A 68 14.35 6.36 -8.48
CA GLU A 68 13.36 6.84 -7.51
C GLU A 68 11.88 6.54 -7.89
N HIS A 69 11.64 5.75 -8.93
CA HIS A 69 10.28 5.41 -9.40
C HIS A 69 9.70 4.15 -8.74
N GLY A 70 10.42 3.48 -7.84
CA GLY A 70 9.94 2.31 -7.10
C GLY A 70 10.46 2.25 -5.67
N PHE A 71 9.71 1.60 -4.78
CA PHE A 71 10.15 1.32 -3.41
C PHE A 71 9.63 -0.04 -2.94
N ALA A 72 10.33 -0.60 -1.96
CA ALA A 72 9.86 -1.73 -1.18
C ALA A 72 9.82 -1.35 0.30
N ILE A 73 8.79 -1.84 0.98
CA ILE A 73 8.66 -1.75 2.44
C ILE A 73 8.81 -3.15 3.00
N ARG A 74 9.67 -3.30 3.99
CA ARG A 74 9.86 -4.55 4.71
C ARG A 74 9.45 -4.40 6.16
N PHE A 75 8.71 -5.38 6.65
CA PHE A 75 8.44 -5.57 8.07
C PHE A 75 9.01 -6.92 8.49
N ASP A 76 9.98 -6.90 9.40
CA ASP A 76 10.50 -8.10 10.02
C ASP A 76 9.66 -8.39 11.28
N GLY A 77 8.73 -9.34 11.15
CA GLY A 77 7.91 -9.76 12.27
C GLY A 77 8.73 -10.35 13.44
N PRO A 78 8.13 -10.49 14.62
CA PRO A 78 8.80 -11.03 15.79
C PRO A 78 9.36 -12.43 15.50
N GLN A 79 10.58 -12.70 15.96
CA GLN A 79 11.16 -14.03 15.88
C GLN A 79 10.33 -15.00 16.72
N TYR A 80 9.53 -15.85 16.07
CA TYR A 80 8.84 -16.95 16.75
C TYR A 80 9.88 -17.91 17.36
N LYS A 81 9.78 -18.17 18.67
CA LYS A 81 10.81 -18.86 19.48
C LYS A 81 11.22 -20.26 18.94
N LYS A 82 12.54 -20.46 18.82
CA LYS A 82 13.43 -21.67 18.94
C LYS A 82 13.04 -23.06 18.40
N SER A 83 11.83 -23.32 17.90
CA SER A 83 11.46 -24.65 17.37
C SER A 83 10.67 -24.61 16.05
N THR A 84 10.34 -23.42 15.56
CA THR A 84 9.79 -23.25 14.22
C THR A 84 10.92 -23.53 13.21
N PRO A 85 10.76 -24.49 12.29
CA PRO A 85 11.71 -24.69 11.20
C PRO A 85 11.96 -23.36 10.49
N SER A 86 13.23 -23.04 10.25
CA SER A 86 13.73 -21.76 9.73
C SER A 86 13.41 -21.51 8.26
N ASP A 87 12.29 -22.03 7.77
CA ASP A 87 11.78 -21.65 6.47
C ASP A 87 11.17 -20.26 6.67
N ASN A 88 12.02 -19.24 6.56
CA ASN A 88 11.62 -17.83 6.56
C ASN A 88 10.68 -17.59 5.38
N LYS A 89 9.37 -17.81 5.60
CA LYS A 89 8.34 -17.55 4.60
C LYS A 89 8.22 -16.04 4.44
N VAL A 90 8.55 -15.55 3.25
CA VAL A 90 8.35 -14.15 2.88
C VAL A 90 7.02 -14.04 2.16
N VAL A 91 6.16 -13.13 2.61
CA VAL A 91 4.94 -12.73 1.90
C VAL A 91 5.23 -11.42 1.19
N ILE A 92 4.95 -11.38 -0.11
CA ILE A 92 5.22 -10.20 -0.95
C ILE A 92 3.88 -9.69 -1.48
N PHE A 93 3.59 -8.42 -1.20
CA PHE A 93 2.49 -7.67 -1.82
C PHE A 93 3.11 -6.76 -2.87
N ARG A 94 2.90 -7.08 -4.15
CA ARG A 94 3.41 -6.30 -5.28
C ARG A 94 2.28 -5.47 -5.85
N ALA A 95 2.56 -4.20 -6.15
CA ALA A 95 1.67 -3.34 -6.92
C ALA A 95 2.42 -2.74 -8.11
N GLU A 96 1.70 -2.53 -9.20
CA GLU A 96 2.16 -1.72 -10.34
C GLU A 96 1.57 -0.32 -10.19
N MET A 97 2.30 0.70 -10.63
CA MET A 97 2.00 2.11 -10.37
C MET A 97 1.88 2.94 -11.64
N ASP A 98 2.25 2.39 -12.79
CA ASP A 98 2.27 3.13 -14.05
C ASP A 98 0.84 3.43 -14.52
N GLY A 99 0.68 4.64 -15.04
CA GLY A 99 -0.52 5.09 -15.72
C GLY A 99 -0.36 5.06 -17.23
N ILE A 100 -1.50 5.13 -17.92
CA ILE A 100 -1.57 5.19 -19.38
C ILE A 100 -1.79 6.65 -19.82
N PRO A 101 -0.97 7.19 -20.73
CA PRO A 101 -1.24 8.48 -21.36
C PRO A 101 -2.56 8.46 -22.12
N THR A 102 -3.43 9.43 -21.87
CA THR A 102 -4.71 9.52 -22.59
C THR A 102 -4.50 10.09 -24.00
N ILE A 103 -5.24 9.54 -24.97
CA ILE A 103 -5.09 9.82 -26.41
C ILE A 103 -5.22 11.32 -26.73
N ASP A 104 -6.04 12.05 -25.97
CA ASP A 104 -6.36 13.46 -26.26
C ASP A 104 -5.39 14.48 -25.62
N LYS A 105 -4.53 14.06 -24.69
CA LYS A 105 -3.58 14.95 -24.02
C LYS A 105 -2.33 14.18 -23.63
N GLN A 106 -1.22 14.46 -24.31
CA GLN A 106 0.12 14.01 -23.88
C GLN A 106 0.41 14.34 -22.40
N ALA A 107 -0.29 15.32 -21.81
CA ALA A 107 -0.15 15.74 -20.42
C ALA A 107 -1.13 15.11 -19.42
N CYS A 108 -2.08 14.25 -19.82
CA CYS A 108 -3.04 13.64 -18.89
C CYS A 108 -2.83 12.13 -18.83
N VAL A 109 -2.14 11.68 -17.79
CA VAL A 109 -1.95 10.26 -17.46
C VAL A 109 -2.98 9.83 -16.43
N LYS A 110 -3.47 8.58 -16.53
CA LYS A 110 -4.46 7.99 -15.62
C LYS A 110 -4.17 6.51 -15.40
N HIS A 111 -4.48 5.97 -14.21
CA HIS A 111 -4.45 4.52 -13.97
C HIS A 111 -5.66 3.81 -14.61
N LEU A 112 -5.74 3.79 -15.94
CA LEU A 112 -6.88 3.16 -16.63
C LEU A 112 -6.93 1.64 -16.46
N CYS A 113 -5.81 1.02 -16.10
CA CYS A 113 -5.72 -0.41 -15.79
C CYS A 113 -6.11 -0.76 -14.35
N GLY A 114 -6.56 0.21 -13.54
CA GLY A 114 -6.89 -0.02 -12.14
C GLY A 114 -5.67 -0.22 -11.24
N HIS A 115 -4.51 0.31 -11.62
CA HIS A 115 -3.29 0.24 -10.82
C HIS A 115 -3.44 1.00 -9.49
N ASP A 116 -4.26 2.06 -9.45
CA ASP A 116 -4.69 2.73 -8.22
C ASP A 116 -5.39 1.79 -7.23
N LEU A 117 -6.32 0.96 -7.72
CA LEU A 117 -7.00 -0.04 -6.91
C LEU A 117 -6.03 -1.13 -6.45
N HIS A 118 -5.13 -1.58 -7.32
CA HIS A 118 -4.13 -2.59 -6.98
C HIS A 118 -3.17 -2.10 -5.89
N MET A 119 -2.67 -0.87 -6.03
CA MET A 119 -1.87 -0.18 -5.02
C MET A 119 -2.58 -0.14 -3.66
N MET A 120 -3.83 0.33 -3.63
CA MET A 120 -4.59 0.39 -2.38
C MET A 120 -4.84 -0.98 -1.76
N TRP A 121 -5.14 -1.99 -2.56
CA TRP A 121 -5.33 -3.36 -2.06
C TRP A 121 -4.04 -3.94 -1.47
N ALA A 122 -2.91 -3.76 -2.16
CA ALA A 122 -1.61 -4.22 -1.68
C ALA A 122 -1.20 -3.50 -0.38
N SER A 123 -1.37 -2.18 -0.31
CA SER A 123 -1.09 -1.38 0.90
C SER A 123 -1.93 -1.83 2.09
N GLU A 124 -3.23 -2.04 1.89
CA GLU A 124 -4.14 -2.47 2.94
C GLU A 124 -3.89 -3.91 3.39
N ALA A 125 -3.58 -4.82 2.46
CA ALA A 125 -3.22 -6.19 2.78
C ALA A 125 -1.90 -6.26 3.56
N PHE A 126 -0.92 -5.43 3.18
CA PHE A 126 0.32 -5.28 3.91
C PHE A 126 0.09 -4.75 5.33
N ALA A 127 -0.65 -3.65 5.49
CA ALA A 127 -0.93 -3.04 6.79
C ALA A 127 -1.66 -4.02 7.74
N ARG A 128 -2.65 -4.75 7.24
CA ARG A 128 -3.32 -5.81 8.01
C ARG A 128 -2.38 -6.93 8.43
N THR A 129 -1.49 -7.35 7.52
CA THR A 129 -0.53 -8.41 7.80
C THR A 129 0.44 -7.97 8.90
N VAL A 130 0.96 -6.75 8.82
CA VAL A 130 1.81 -6.15 9.86
C VAL A 130 1.09 -6.15 11.21
N GLN A 131 -0.17 -5.70 11.26
CA GLN A 131 -0.96 -5.65 12.50
C GLN A 131 -1.23 -7.05 13.12
N VAL A 132 -1.40 -8.08 12.30
CA VAL A 132 -1.63 -9.46 12.79
C VAL A 132 -0.34 -10.09 13.30
N LEU A 133 0.80 -9.74 12.72
CA LEU A 133 2.09 -10.33 13.05
C LEU A 133 2.82 -9.60 14.18
N SER A 134 2.47 -8.34 14.47
CA SER A 134 3.07 -7.50 15.52
C SER A 134 2.65 -7.89 16.94
#